data_AF-A0AAQ2Y5Z1-F1
#
_entry.id   AF-A0AAQ2Y5Z1-F1
#
_cell.length_a   1.000
_cell.length_b   1.000
_cell.length_c   1.000
_cell.angle_alpha   90.00
_cell.angle_beta   90.00
_cell.angle_gamma   90.00
#
_symmetry.space_group_name_H-M   'P 1'
#
loop_
_entity.id
_entity.type
_entity.pdbx_description
1 polymer ?
#
loop_
_entity_poly.entity_id
_entity_poly.type
_entity_poly.pdbx_seq_one_letter_code
_entity_poly.pdbx_strand_id
1 'polypeptide(L)'
;MIDKIMILMEMIVKCTSDFLSICWVSANSNIEPFFGFSDFMSALALIFVMYTVTDYRYKIKVNIYKVNLQLIAYLSMILVGLGLLIGEVWTSSSLPVPKWFPSYSFWQATLSLYFVSIVFWWVKIAFIGKSSYTIRNHIKVLKEYKSMLTGRDANLKSIAINELEDIVQDIILSTDSRVIIDDKSIRTKAFKIQQKILKPLNSLGMIRFLGKAFNIIIKVNNSSMDKYIKKHQEKRESSFEIIRLLSNNENSILLSESSSALLNNIMNALSSLQAYERHVVPKFFKQLSNALIENSHSHLHSSNHPIYLPIEIDTNSVHFMVYSNHKMIESFSLAGSSPFDIDLSTRKGMSVDSYRRFCESVVYSFLSRQSDKDFDFKIPSFLIHSHTTIKLHLYNRANNSQLESFEDIFSSDFYNHLLITANLVNGLCSLSRFDRRPRIIDVKRLNEKMMNYSILCLKFAMIIYLWHSV
;
A
#
# COMPACT_ATOMS: atom_id res chain seq x y z
N MET A 1 66.07 9.55 -39.71
CA MET A 1 65.22 9.94 -40.86
C MET A 1 63.77 9.47 -40.67
N ILE A 2 63.23 9.56 -39.44
CA ILE A 2 61.86 9.16 -39.08
C ILE A 2 61.16 10.30 -38.31
N ASP A 3 61.90 11.16 -37.62
CA ASP A 3 61.33 12.32 -36.90
C ASP A 3 60.87 13.50 -37.77
N LYS A 4 61.18 13.52 -39.07
CA LYS A 4 60.74 14.58 -39.99
C LYS A 4 59.42 14.28 -40.72
N ILE A 5 58.92 13.05 -40.64
CA ILE A 5 57.67 12.64 -41.31
C ILE A 5 56.47 12.77 -40.36
N MET A 6 56.69 12.71 -39.04
CA MET A 6 55.60 12.82 -38.06
C MET A 6 55.16 14.26 -37.75
N ILE A 7 55.93 15.26 -38.17
CA ILE A 7 55.60 16.69 -37.97
C ILE A 7 54.87 17.28 -39.20
N LEU A 8 54.83 16.58 -40.33
CA LEU A 8 54.21 17.08 -41.58
C LEU A 8 52.74 16.65 -41.76
N MET A 9 52.18 15.88 -40.82
CA MET A 9 50.75 15.54 -40.76
C MET A 9 49.98 16.26 -39.65
N GLU A 10 50.57 17.28 -39.01
CA GLU A 10 49.74 18.29 -38.35
C GLU A 10 49.08 19.13 -39.45
N MET A 11 47.82 18.78 -39.75
CA MET A 11 46.89 19.60 -40.49
C MET A 11 47.09 21.06 -40.09
N ILE A 12 47.58 21.87 -41.03
CA ILE A 12 47.58 23.33 -40.96
C ILE A 12 46.10 23.75 -40.97
N VAL A 13 45.47 23.65 -39.81
CA VAL A 13 44.19 24.28 -39.54
C VAL A 13 44.52 25.75 -39.31
N LYS A 14 44.37 26.56 -40.36
CA LYS A 14 44.59 28.01 -40.27
C LYS A 14 43.64 28.60 -39.22
N CYS A 15 44.19 29.18 -38.15
CA CYS A 15 43.42 29.98 -37.21
C CYS A 15 42.82 31.17 -37.97
N THR A 16 41.49 31.31 -37.95
CA THR A 16 40.78 32.38 -38.66
C THR A 16 40.79 33.70 -37.88
N SER A 17 40.93 33.65 -36.55
CA SER A 17 41.08 34.84 -35.69
C SER A 17 41.63 34.45 -34.32
N ASP A 18 42.55 35.25 -33.78
CA ASP A 18 43.03 35.13 -32.40
C ASP A 18 42.38 36.21 -31.53
N PHE A 19 41.66 35.79 -30.48
CA PHE A 19 41.11 36.68 -29.46
C PHE A 19 41.41 36.09 -28.09
N LEU A 20 42.07 36.85 -27.20
CA LEU A 20 42.45 36.43 -25.84
C LEU A 20 43.24 35.11 -25.76
N SER A 21 44.24 34.90 -26.63
CA SER A 21 45.09 33.68 -26.67
C SER A 21 44.34 32.37 -26.94
N ILE A 22 43.12 32.45 -27.46
CA ILE A 22 42.32 31.31 -27.91
C ILE A 22 42.28 31.35 -29.44
N CYS A 23 42.82 30.31 -30.10
CA CYS A 23 42.71 30.16 -31.55
C CYS A 23 41.31 29.67 -31.92
N TRP A 24 40.65 30.43 -32.80
CA TRP A 24 39.35 30.10 -33.35
C TRP A 24 39.50 29.48 -34.74
N VAL A 25 38.76 28.40 -34.98
CA VAL A 25 38.73 27.65 -36.23
C VAL A 25 37.31 27.66 -36.77
N SER A 26 37.12 27.85 -38.07
CA SER A 26 35.80 27.72 -38.71
C SER A 26 35.25 26.30 -38.53
N ALA A 27 34.01 26.16 -38.07
CA ALA A 27 33.36 24.87 -37.99
C ALA A 27 33.31 24.19 -39.37
N ASN A 28 33.67 22.90 -39.43
CA ASN A 28 33.64 22.11 -40.67
C ASN A 28 32.18 21.88 -41.10
N SER A 29 31.77 22.44 -42.24
CA SER A 29 30.41 22.36 -42.78
C SER A 29 30.07 21.03 -43.46
N ASN A 30 31.07 20.17 -43.69
CA ASN A 30 30.92 18.97 -44.55
C ASN A 30 30.73 17.66 -43.77
N ILE A 31 30.32 17.72 -42.50
CA ILE A 31 30.07 16.52 -41.67
C ILE A 31 28.57 16.27 -41.64
N GLU A 32 28.12 15.13 -42.16
CA GLU A 32 26.73 14.72 -42.03
C GLU A 32 26.38 14.41 -40.56
N PRO A 33 25.29 15.00 -40.01
CA PRO A 33 24.82 14.72 -38.67
C PRO A 33 24.22 13.31 -38.60
N PHE A 34 24.58 12.51 -37.58
CA PHE A 34 24.00 11.17 -37.37
C PHE A 34 22.76 11.17 -36.46
N PHE A 35 22.48 12.26 -35.74
CA PHE A 35 21.29 12.44 -34.92
C PHE A 35 20.87 13.91 -34.89
N GLY A 36 20.19 14.36 -35.93
CA GLY A 36 19.84 15.77 -36.14
C GLY A 36 18.64 16.23 -35.32
N PHE A 37 18.32 17.51 -35.44
CA PHE A 37 17.10 18.10 -34.88
C PHE A 37 15.83 17.42 -35.42
N SER A 38 15.82 17.06 -36.71
CA SER A 38 14.72 16.33 -37.34
C SER A 38 14.50 14.95 -36.70
N ASP A 39 15.56 14.21 -36.40
CA ASP A 39 15.49 12.90 -35.75
C ASP A 39 14.98 13.03 -34.32
N PHE A 40 15.47 14.04 -33.59
CA PHE A 40 14.98 14.37 -32.25
C PHE A 40 13.47 14.68 -32.26
N MET A 41 13.00 15.52 -33.18
CA MET A 41 11.57 15.86 -33.30
C MET A 41 10.73 14.63 -33.62
N SER A 42 11.24 13.73 -34.48
CA SER A 42 10.57 12.47 -34.82
C SER A 42 10.48 11.54 -33.61
N ALA A 43 11.57 11.38 -32.85
CA ALA A 43 11.59 10.58 -31.63
C ALA A 43 10.69 11.18 -30.53
N LEU A 44 10.70 12.49 -30.36
CA LEU A 44 9.84 13.23 -29.43
C LEU A 44 8.36 13.01 -29.76
N ALA A 45 7.99 13.11 -31.04
CA ALA A 45 6.62 12.85 -31.50
C ALA A 45 6.17 11.43 -31.17
N LEU A 46 7.05 10.43 -31.38
CA LEU A 46 6.76 9.03 -31.04
C LEU A 46 6.56 8.85 -29.52
N ILE A 47 7.37 9.51 -28.69
CA ILE A 47 7.22 9.48 -27.23
C ILE A 47 5.89 10.12 -26.80
N PHE A 48 5.46 11.21 -27.43
CA PHE A 48 4.15 11.81 -27.15
C PHE A 48 2.99 10.89 -27.52
N VAL A 49 3.05 10.23 -28.68
CA VAL A 49 2.06 9.22 -29.07
C VAL A 49 2.05 8.07 -28.08
N MET A 50 3.23 7.55 -27.72
CA MET A 50 3.35 6.50 -26.71
C MET A 50 2.72 6.94 -25.38
N TYR A 51 3.04 8.14 -24.89
CA TYR A 51 2.52 8.66 -23.63
C TYR A 51 0.99 8.86 -23.62
N THR A 52 0.41 9.29 -24.75
CA THR A 52 -1.04 9.49 -24.86
C THR A 52 -1.79 8.16 -24.85
N VAL A 53 -1.29 7.14 -25.56
CA VAL A 53 -1.89 5.81 -25.64
C VAL A 53 -1.61 4.94 -24.41
N THR A 54 -0.55 5.23 -23.65
CA THR A 54 -0.17 4.45 -22.47
C THR A 54 -1.27 4.47 -21.39
N ASP A 55 -1.55 3.29 -20.83
CA ASP A 55 -2.50 3.08 -19.74
C ASP A 55 -2.18 3.98 -18.54
N TYR A 56 -3.24 4.37 -17.84
CA TYR A 56 -3.17 5.16 -16.63
C TYR A 56 -2.29 4.51 -15.56
N ARG A 57 -2.25 3.18 -15.44
CA ARG A 57 -1.35 2.46 -14.50
C ARG A 57 0.09 2.99 -14.50
N TYR A 58 0.66 3.16 -15.68
CA TYR A 58 2.04 3.62 -15.82
C TYR A 58 2.19 5.11 -15.51
N LYS A 59 1.16 5.91 -15.78
CA LYS A 59 1.11 7.34 -15.44
C LYS A 59 1.14 7.54 -13.92
N ILE A 60 0.44 6.68 -13.16
CA ILE A 60 0.47 6.70 -11.69
C ILE A 60 1.91 6.54 -11.18
N LYS A 61 2.63 5.51 -11.64
CA LYS A 61 4.01 5.21 -11.21
C LYS A 61 4.96 6.38 -11.43
N VAL A 62 4.83 7.07 -12.56
CA VAL A 62 5.62 8.27 -12.88
C VAL A 62 5.24 9.45 -11.95
N ASN A 63 3.94 9.65 -11.69
CA ASN A 63 3.45 10.77 -10.87
C ASN A 63 3.85 10.64 -9.39
N ILE A 64 3.79 9.43 -8.85
CA ILE A 64 4.13 9.15 -7.44
C ILE A 64 5.63 9.06 -7.19
N TYR A 65 6.47 9.12 -8.23
CA TYR A 65 7.91 8.95 -8.08
C TYR A 65 8.53 10.03 -7.18
N LYS A 66 9.62 9.65 -6.49
CA LYS A 66 10.32 10.48 -5.49
C LYS A 66 10.75 11.84 -6.03
N VAL A 67 11.09 11.88 -7.32
CA VAL A 67 11.51 13.09 -8.05
C VAL A 67 10.42 13.48 -9.04
N ASN A 68 10.29 14.76 -9.37
CA ASN A 68 9.36 15.19 -10.42
C ASN A 68 9.94 14.87 -11.81
N LEU A 69 9.71 13.64 -12.27
CA LEU A 69 10.24 13.15 -13.54
C LEU A 69 9.64 13.90 -14.74
N GLN A 70 8.39 14.37 -14.65
CA GLN A 70 7.75 15.16 -15.70
C GLN A 70 8.48 16.49 -15.92
N LEU A 71 8.81 17.21 -14.84
CA LEU A 71 9.55 18.47 -14.91
C LEU A 71 10.96 18.25 -15.49
N ILE A 72 11.64 17.19 -15.04
CA ILE A 72 12.98 16.86 -15.56
C ILE A 72 12.90 16.54 -17.05
N ALA A 73 11.99 15.65 -17.46
CA ALA A 73 11.83 15.28 -18.86
C ALA A 73 11.51 16.51 -19.73
N TYR A 74 10.60 17.39 -19.27
CA TYR A 74 10.25 18.62 -19.96
C TYR A 74 11.45 19.55 -20.15
N LEU A 75 12.21 19.83 -19.08
CA LEU A 75 13.39 20.68 -19.14
C LEU A 75 14.49 20.06 -20.02
N SER A 76 14.68 18.75 -19.92
CA SER A 76 15.66 18.03 -20.72
C SER A 76 15.30 18.03 -22.21
N MET A 77 14.03 17.91 -22.57
CA MET A 77 13.57 18.02 -23.97
C MET A 77 13.87 19.39 -24.55
N ILE A 78 13.61 20.47 -23.79
CA ILE A 78 13.93 21.84 -24.21
C ILE A 78 15.44 22.01 -24.40
N LEU A 79 16.23 21.53 -23.43
CA LEU A 79 17.69 21.65 -23.46
C LEU A 79 18.29 20.91 -24.66
N VAL A 80 17.86 19.67 -24.91
CA VAL A 80 18.33 18.88 -26.05
C VAL A 80 17.89 19.51 -27.37
N GLY A 81 16.62 19.90 -27.49
CA GLY A 81 16.10 20.53 -28.71
C GLY A 81 16.83 21.82 -29.06
N LEU A 82 17.03 22.72 -28.10
CA LEU A 82 17.81 23.94 -28.30
C LEU A 82 19.28 23.64 -28.57
N GLY A 83 19.87 22.67 -27.87
CA GLY A 83 21.26 22.28 -28.05
C GLY A 83 21.57 21.74 -29.45
N LEU A 84 20.64 20.97 -30.03
CA LEU A 84 20.74 20.47 -31.40
C LEU A 84 20.51 21.60 -32.43
N LEU A 85 19.49 22.44 -32.24
CA LEU A 85 19.20 23.57 -33.12
C LEU A 85 20.36 24.57 -33.17
N ILE A 86 20.89 24.96 -32.01
CA ILE A 86 22.06 25.83 -31.92
C ILE A 86 23.26 25.16 -32.60
N GLY A 87 23.45 23.86 -32.39
CA GLY A 87 24.53 23.11 -33.01
C GLY A 87 24.46 23.13 -34.55
N GLU A 88 23.27 22.90 -35.13
CA GLU A 88 23.06 22.92 -36.58
C GLU A 88 23.20 24.32 -37.19
N VAL A 89 22.65 25.34 -36.54
CA VAL A 89 22.81 26.73 -36.99
C VAL A 89 24.28 27.15 -36.95
N TRP A 90 25.00 26.72 -35.91
CA TRP A 90 26.43 27.00 -35.74
C TRP A 90 27.26 26.38 -36.88
N THR A 91 27.05 25.09 -37.19
CA THR A 91 27.79 24.40 -38.27
C THR A 91 27.40 24.89 -39.65
N SER A 92 26.10 25.12 -39.90
CA SER A 92 25.60 25.63 -41.18
C SER A 92 26.12 27.04 -41.49
N SER A 93 26.29 27.88 -40.47
CA SER A 93 26.82 29.24 -40.63
C SER A 93 28.35 29.32 -40.57
N SER A 94 29.04 28.18 -40.45
CA SER A 94 30.51 28.08 -40.29
C SER A 94 31.08 29.00 -39.20
N LEU A 95 30.34 29.19 -38.11
CA LEU A 95 30.74 30.10 -37.03
C LEU A 95 32.04 29.61 -36.37
N PRO A 96 32.91 30.54 -35.91
CA PRO A 96 34.19 30.19 -35.32
C PRO A 96 34.00 29.39 -34.02
N VAL A 97 34.78 28.34 -33.84
CA VAL A 97 34.80 27.46 -32.66
C VAL A 97 36.17 27.52 -32.00
N PRO A 98 36.26 27.61 -30.66
CA PRO A 98 37.54 27.52 -29.97
C PRO A 98 38.21 26.17 -30.22
N LYS A 99 39.53 26.12 -30.44
CA LYS A 99 40.26 24.87 -30.69
C LYS A 99 40.09 23.79 -29.61
N TRP A 100 39.74 24.17 -28.38
CA TRP A 100 39.52 23.26 -27.24
C TRP A 100 38.08 22.71 -27.15
N PHE A 101 37.15 23.27 -27.92
CA PHE A 101 35.76 22.80 -27.91
C PHE A 101 35.67 21.47 -28.68
N PRO A 102 34.92 20.48 -28.16
CA PRO A 102 34.82 19.18 -28.80
C PRO A 102 34.22 19.28 -30.22
N SER A 103 34.53 18.30 -31.07
CA SER A 103 33.97 18.24 -32.42
C SER A 103 32.43 18.23 -32.39
N TYR A 104 31.81 18.74 -33.45
CA TYR A 104 30.35 18.78 -33.57
C TYR A 104 29.71 17.38 -33.37
N SER A 105 30.32 16.33 -33.94
CA SER A 105 29.87 14.95 -33.74
C SER A 105 29.91 14.51 -32.28
N PHE A 106 30.88 14.97 -31.49
CA PHE A 106 30.93 14.68 -30.06
C PHE A 106 29.84 15.42 -29.27
N TRP A 107 29.61 16.71 -29.58
CA TRP A 107 28.49 17.46 -29.01
C TRP A 107 27.14 16.79 -29.30
N GLN A 108 26.91 16.38 -30.54
CA GLN A 108 25.73 15.66 -30.96
C GLN A 108 25.61 14.29 -30.26
N ALA A 109 26.71 13.54 -30.15
CA ALA A 109 26.74 12.24 -29.47
C ALA A 109 26.36 12.38 -27.99
N THR A 110 26.92 13.37 -27.31
CA THR A 110 26.62 13.62 -25.89
C THR A 110 25.17 14.02 -25.66
N LEU A 111 24.59 14.89 -26.50
CA LEU A 111 23.18 15.25 -26.42
C LEU A 111 22.24 14.07 -26.73
N SER A 112 22.56 13.28 -27.76
CA SER A 112 21.80 12.09 -28.12
C SER A 112 21.83 11.03 -27.02
N LEU A 113 23.03 10.74 -26.47
CA LEU A 113 23.19 9.80 -25.36
C LEU A 113 22.44 10.26 -24.11
N TYR A 114 22.48 11.56 -23.81
CA TYR A 114 21.73 12.14 -22.70
C TYR A 114 20.22 11.99 -22.88
N PHE A 115 19.70 12.30 -24.08
CA PHE A 115 18.29 12.13 -24.42
C PHE A 115 17.85 10.67 -24.27
N VAL A 116 18.58 9.74 -24.88
CA VAL A 116 18.31 8.30 -24.80
C VAL A 116 18.36 7.81 -23.35
N SER A 117 19.31 8.28 -22.55
CA SER A 117 19.43 7.91 -21.13
C SER A 117 18.21 8.36 -20.31
N ILE A 118 17.66 9.55 -20.59
CA ILE A 118 16.45 10.03 -19.91
C ILE A 118 15.22 9.23 -20.32
N VAL A 119 15.09 8.91 -21.60
CA VAL A 119 14.00 8.07 -22.09
C VAL A 119 14.07 6.68 -21.45
N PHE A 120 15.25 6.05 -21.41
CA PHE A 120 15.42 4.77 -20.71
C PHE A 120 15.13 4.86 -19.22
N TRP A 121 15.55 5.94 -18.55
CA TRP A 121 15.25 6.14 -17.14
C TRP A 121 13.74 6.28 -16.91
N TRP A 122 13.05 7.01 -17.79
CA TRP A 122 11.59 7.13 -17.76
C TRP A 122 10.89 5.80 -18.00
N VAL A 123 11.26 5.05 -19.04
CA VAL A 123 10.71 3.72 -19.34
C VAL A 123 10.93 2.76 -18.18
N LYS A 124 12.13 2.76 -17.59
CA LYS A 124 12.45 1.92 -16.43
C LYS A 124 11.52 2.23 -15.26
N ILE A 125 11.23 3.50 -14.98
CA ILE A 125 10.34 3.88 -13.88
C ILE A 125 8.88 3.56 -14.22
N ALA A 126 8.43 3.89 -15.43
CA ALA A 126 7.05 3.69 -15.85
C ALA A 126 6.68 2.21 -15.90
N PHE A 127 7.46 1.37 -16.60
CA PHE A 127 7.08 -0.01 -16.91
C PHE A 127 7.65 -1.06 -15.95
N ILE A 128 8.89 -0.88 -15.48
CA ILE A 128 9.63 -1.90 -14.71
C ILE A 128 9.65 -1.56 -13.21
N GLY A 129 9.55 -0.28 -12.88
CA GLY A 129 9.70 0.24 -11.52
C GLY A 129 8.57 -0.20 -10.60
N LYS A 130 8.96 -0.60 -9.39
CA LYS A 130 8.02 -0.72 -8.27
C LYS A 130 7.64 0.67 -7.76
N SER A 131 6.38 0.83 -7.38
CA SER A 131 5.96 2.02 -6.64
C SER A 131 6.64 2.02 -5.27
N SER A 132 6.85 3.21 -4.68
CA SER A 132 7.52 3.32 -3.37
C SER A 132 6.86 4.40 -2.54
N TYR A 133 6.74 4.20 -1.23
CA TYR A 133 6.11 5.16 -0.32
C TYR A 133 7.10 5.69 0.72
N THR A 134 7.63 6.87 0.45
CA THR A 134 8.69 7.50 1.24
C THR A 134 8.30 8.88 1.75
N ILE A 135 9.10 9.37 2.70
CA ILE A 135 8.97 10.72 3.25
C ILE A 135 9.01 11.77 2.12
N ARG A 136 9.70 11.53 0.99
CA ARG A 136 9.84 12.52 -0.10
C ARG A 136 8.60 12.64 -1.00
N ASN A 137 7.79 11.59 -1.11
CA ASN A 137 6.67 11.53 -2.06
C ASN A 137 5.30 11.33 -1.41
N HIS A 138 5.20 11.20 -0.07
CA HIS A 138 3.92 10.95 0.61
C HIS A 138 2.80 11.92 0.22
N ILE A 139 3.09 13.23 0.09
CA ILE A 139 2.09 14.24 -0.33
C ILE A 139 1.63 14.01 -1.77
N LYS A 140 2.55 13.64 -2.68
CA LYS A 140 2.20 13.34 -4.08
C LYS A 140 1.32 12.10 -4.15
N VAL A 141 1.69 11.05 -3.42
CA VAL A 141 0.92 9.80 -3.32
C VAL A 141 -0.47 10.10 -2.79
N LEU A 142 -0.61 10.83 -1.69
CA LEU A 142 -1.89 11.22 -1.13
C LEU A 142 -2.76 11.98 -2.16
N LYS A 143 -2.21 13.01 -2.81
CA LYS A 143 -2.95 13.83 -3.78
C LYS A 143 -3.50 12.97 -4.93
N GLU A 144 -2.66 12.08 -5.44
CA GLU A 144 -2.93 11.24 -6.59
C GLU A 144 -3.93 10.11 -6.25
N TYR A 145 -3.78 9.44 -5.10
CA TYR A 145 -4.75 8.46 -4.63
C TYR A 145 -6.08 9.09 -4.20
N LYS A 146 -6.06 10.29 -3.62
CA LYS A 146 -7.28 11.01 -3.26
C LYS A 146 -8.11 11.36 -4.49
N SER A 147 -7.52 11.91 -5.54
CA SER A 147 -8.25 12.21 -6.77
C SER A 147 -8.86 10.97 -7.41
N MET A 148 -8.13 9.85 -7.43
CA MET A 148 -8.61 8.58 -8.01
C MET A 148 -9.70 7.92 -7.16
N LEU A 149 -9.47 7.73 -5.86
CA LEU A 149 -10.37 7.00 -4.96
C LEU A 149 -11.67 7.76 -4.68
N THR A 150 -11.66 9.10 -4.82
CA THR A 150 -12.88 9.94 -4.76
C THR A 150 -13.55 10.13 -6.11
N GLY A 151 -12.90 9.71 -7.20
CA GLY A 151 -13.44 9.80 -8.55
C GLY A 151 -14.72 8.99 -8.74
N ARG A 152 -15.43 9.23 -9.85
CA ARG A 152 -16.63 8.45 -10.22
C ARG A 152 -16.31 7.21 -11.06
N ASP A 153 -15.12 7.14 -11.64
CA ASP A 153 -14.73 6.05 -12.55
C ASP A 153 -14.25 4.83 -11.77
N ALA A 154 -15.05 3.75 -11.81
CA ALA A 154 -14.76 2.49 -11.13
C ALA A 154 -13.49 1.81 -11.68
N ASN A 155 -13.19 1.95 -12.98
CA ASN A 155 -12.01 1.36 -13.60
C ASN A 155 -10.74 2.03 -13.10
N LEU A 156 -10.76 3.35 -12.90
CA LEU A 156 -9.62 4.07 -12.32
C LEU A 156 -9.39 3.67 -10.87
N LYS A 157 -10.46 3.47 -10.09
CA LYS A 157 -10.37 2.99 -8.70
C LYS A 157 -9.75 1.59 -8.63
N SER A 158 -10.23 0.65 -9.43
CA SER A 158 -9.71 -0.73 -9.44
C SER A 158 -8.24 -0.77 -9.88
N ILE A 159 -7.85 0.06 -10.85
CA ILE A 159 -6.45 0.26 -11.23
C ILE A 159 -5.62 0.77 -10.05
N ALA A 160 -6.06 1.84 -9.37
CA ALA A 160 -5.34 2.42 -8.25
C ALA A 160 -5.18 1.44 -7.07
N ILE A 161 -6.20 0.64 -6.79
CA ILE A 161 -6.18 -0.39 -5.75
C ILE A 161 -5.16 -1.48 -6.07
N ASN A 162 -5.12 -1.97 -7.30
CA ASN A 162 -4.13 -2.98 -7.70
C ASN A 162 -2.68 -2.45 -7.61
N GLU A 163 -2.45 -1.18 -7.97
CA GLU A 163 -1.13 -0.54 -7.84
C GLU A 163 -0.71 -0.28 -6.39
N LEU A 164 -1.63 -0.45 -5.43
CA LEU A 164 -1.33 -0.33 -4.00
C LEU A 164 -0.48 -1.50 -3.49
N GLU A 165 -0.44 -2.64 -4.17
CA GLU A 165 0.21 -3.88 -3.72
C GLU A 165 1.66 -3.66 -3.25
N ASP A 166 2.41 -2.84 -3.98
CA ASP A 166 3.82 -2.52 -3.72
C ASP A 166 4.01 -1.52 -2.55
N ILE A 167 3.00 -0.69 -2.21
CA ILE A 167 3.12 0.41 -1.24
C ILE A 167 2.24 0.28 0.01
N VAL A 168 1.24 -0.61 0.00
CA VAL A 168 0.24 -0.73 1.06
C VAL A 168 0.88 -1.02 2.41
N GLN A 169 1.91 -1.87 2.42
CA GLN A 169 2.63 -2.24 3.62
C GLN A 169 3.35 -1.03 4.22
N ASP A 170 4.05 -0.24 3.39
CA ASP A 170 4.72 0.98 3.83
C ASP A 170 3.72 2.04 4.35
N ILE A 171 2.53 2.12 3.76
CA ILE A 171 1.45 3.03 4.19
C ILE A 171 0.95 2.60 5.57
N ILE A 172 0.55 1.35 5.73
CA ILE A 172 0.02 0.82 7.00
C ILE A 172 1.09 0.91 8.10
N LEU A 173 2.31 0.46 7.84
CA LEU A 173 3.40 0.50 8.83
C LEU A 173 3.73 1.93 9.28
N SER A 174 3.62 2.91 8.40
CA SER A 174 3.86 4.31 8.77
C SER A 174 2.81 4.91 9.71
N THR A 175 1.70 4.19 9.96
CA THR A 175 0.72 4.59 10.99
C THR A 175 1.15 4.22 12.41
N ASP A 176 2.09 3.28 12.58
CA ASP A 176 2.53 2.86 13.91
C ASP A 176 3.22 4.01 14.65
N SER A 177 2.67 4.36 15.81
CA SER A 177 3.21 5.35 16.73
C SER A 177 4.71 5.15 17.06
N ARG A 178 5.24 3.91 17.05
CA ARG A 178 6.66 3.64 17.34
C ARG A 178 7.62 4.13 16.27
N VAL A 179 7.17 4.23 15.02
CA VAL A 179 7.95 4.87 13.94
C VAL A 179 8.25 6.33 14.30
N ILE A 180 7.44 6.93 15.18
CA ILE A 180 7.58 8.30 15.68
C ILE A 180 8.11 8.34 17.13
N ILE A 181 7.85 7.35 18.01
CA ILE A 181 8.38 7.32 19.40
C ILE A 181 9.90 7.04 19.44
N ASP A 182 10.48 6.68 18.30
CA ASP A 182 11.90 6.90 18.05
C ASP A 182 12.26 8.40 18.12
N ASP A 183 11.40 9.37 18.45
CA ASP A 183 11.76 10.78 18.67
C ASP A 183 12.93 10.94 19.65
N LYS A 184 12.97 10.14 20.73
CA LYS A 184 14.10 10.11 21.68
C LYS A 184 15.30 9.32 21.14
N SER A 185 15.07 8.32 20.28
CA SER A 185 16.11 7.43 19.73
C SER A 185 16.72 7.93 18.40
N ILE A 186 15.94 8.48 17.48
CA ILE A 186 16.29 9.39 16.37
C ILE A 186 17.00 10.61 16.93
N ARG A 187 16.50 11.29 17.98
CA ARG A 187 17.31 12.34 18.64
C ARG A 187 18.62 11.78 19.11
N THR A 188 18.67 10.64 19.80
CA THR A 188 19.96 10.12 20.31
C THR A 188 20.89 9.54 19.24
N LYS A 189 20.40 8.97 18.14
CA LYS A 189 21.20 8.49 16.99
C LYS A 189 21.70 9.67 16.16
N ALA A 190 20.84 10.62 15.83
CA ALA A 190 21.26 11.85 15.16
C ALA A 190 22.20 12.65 16.07
N PHE A 191 21.94 12.76 17.37
CA PHE A 191 22.82 13.37 18.36
C PHE A 191 24.13 12.60 18.52
N LYS A 192 24.15 11.26 18.40
CA LYS A 192 25.38 10.44 18.36
C LYS A 192 26.19 10.69 17.09
N ILE A 193 25.55 10.76 15.92
CA ILE A 193 26.18 11.10 14.64
C ILE A 193 26.72 12.54 14.69
N GLN A 194 25.96 13.47 15.27
CA GLN A 194 26.34 14.86 15.50
C GLN A 194 27.50 14.96 16.49
N GLN A 195 27.50 14.25 17.62
CA GLN A 195 28.64 14.18 18.54
C GLN A 195 29.89 13.63 17.86
N LYS A 196 29.76 12.72 16.90
CA LYS A 196 30.89 12.19 16.13
C LYS A 196 31.54 13.25 15.24
N ILE A 197 30.75 14.19 14.71
CA ILE A 197 31.21 15.36 13.92
C ILE A 197 31.71 16.49 14.83
N LEU A 198 31.08 16.69 16.00
CA LEU A 198 31.41 17.74 16.97
C LEU A 198 32.63 17.45 17.85
N LYS A 199 32.89 16.18 18.18
CA LYS A 199 34.08 15.75 18.95
C LYS A 199 35.41 16.26 18.39
N PRO A 200 35.69 16.14 17.07
CA PRO A 200 36.94 16.67 16.51
C PRO A 200 37.01 18.21 16.49
N LEU A 201 35.87 18.92 16.40
CA LEU A 201 35.86 20.38 16.52
C LEU A 201 36.15 20.86 17.95
N ASN A 202 35.70 20.11 18.95
CA ASN A 202 35.95 20.44 20.36
C ASN A 202 37.39 20.20 20.80
N SER A 203 38.10 19.22 20.20
CA SER A 203 39.52 18.94 20.52
C SER A 203 40.50 19.98 19.97
N LEU A 204 40.06 20.84 19.04
CA LEU A 204 40.91 21.82 18.35
C LEU A 204 40.93 23.21 19.01
N GLY A 205 40.33 23.39 20.20
CA GLY A 205 40.35 24.67 20.92
C GLY A 205 39.63 25.85 20.23
N MET A 206 38.98 25.62 19.08
CA MET A 206 38.33 26.65 18.27
C MET A 206 36.96 27.13 18.81
N ILE A 207 36.41 26.49 19.84
CA ILE A 207 35.08 26.82 20.41
C ILE A 207 34.99 28.31 20.83
N ARG A 208 36.10 28.86 21.34
CA ARG A 208 36.18 30.26 21.80
C ARG A 208 36.18 31.27 20.65
N PHE A 209 36.71 30.88 19.48
CA PHE A 209 36.79 31.73 18.28
C PHE A 209 35.54 31.64 17.41
N LEU A 210 34.89 30.47 17.38
CA LEU A 210 33.72 30.21 16.54
C LEU A 210 32.39 30.26 17.28
N GLY A 211 32.33 30.72 18.54
CA GLY A 211 31.13 30.63 19.39
C GLY A 211 29.82 31.11 18.74
N LYS A 212 29.85 32.19 17.96
CA LYS A 212 28.69 32.65 17.16
C LYS A 212 28.36 31.70 16.00
N ALA A 213 29.35 31.27 15.23
CA ALA A 213 29.18 30.31 14.14
C ALA A 213 28.68 28.94 14.64
N PHE A 214 29.15 28.50 15.81
CA PHE A 214 28.76 27.26 16.46
C PHE A 214 27.31 27.29 16.95
N ASN A 215 26.87 28.41 17.55
CA ASN A 215 25.46 28.61 17.89
C ASN A 215 24.57 28.66 16.64
N ILE A 216 25.04 29.25 15.53
CA ILE A 216 24.33 29.24 14.25
C ILE A 216 24.25 27.81 13.69
N ILE A 217 25.33 27.03 13.74
CA ILE A 217 25.35 25.62 13.30
C ILE A 217 24.39 24.77 14.14
N ILE A 218 24.37 24.93 15.47
CA ILE A 218 23.41 24.24 16.34
C ILE A 218 21.98 24.65 16.02
N LYS A 219 21.71 25.95 15.79
CA LYS A 219 20.37 26.46 15.46
C LYS A 219 19.87 25.96 14.10
N VAL A 220 20.73 25.98 13.07
CA VAL A 220 20.43 25.45 11.73
C VAL A 220 20.19 23.94 11.78
N ASN A 221 20.97 23.23 12.59
CA ASN A 221 20.84 21.79 12.76
C ASN A 221 19.58 21.38 13.53
N ASN A 222 19.22 22.08 14.62
CA ASN A 222 17.94 21.88 15.32
C ASN A 222 16.75 22.18 14.40
N SER A 223 16.81 23.27 13.63
CA SER A 223 15.81 23.59 12.60
C SER A 223 15.68 22.48 11.54
N SER A 224 16.78 21.84 11.14
CA SER A 224 16.76 20.71 10.21
C SER A 224 16.12 19.45 10.79
N MET A 225 16.29 19.22 12.10
CA MET A 225 15.71 18.09 12.82
C MET A 225 14.21 18.27 13.03
N ASP A 226 13.77 19.47 13.43
CA ASP A 226 12.35 19.79 13.56
C ASP A 226 11.63 19.64 12.21
N LYS A 227 12.30 20.06 11.12
CA LYS A 227 11.79 19.84 9.75
C LYS A 227 11.69 18.36 9.39
N TYR A 228 12.63 17.53 9.84
CA TYR A 228 12.59 16.08 9.61
C TYR A 228 11.46 15.40 10.39
N ILE A 229 11.30 15.73 11.68
CA ILE A 229 10.21 15.22 12.53
C ILE A 229 8.85 15.61 11.96
N LYS A 230 8.68 16.89 11.61
CA LYS A 230 7.46 17.39 10.98
C LYS A 230 7.11 16.58 9.72
N LYS A 231 8.10 16.28 8.88
CA LYS A 231 7.89 15.52 7.63
C LYS A 231 7.49 14.07 7.86
N HIS A 232 7.90 13.46 8.97
CA HIS A 232 7.44 12.13 9.38
C HIS A 232 6.01 12.14 9.91
N GLN A 233 5.64 13.18 10.67
CA GLN A 233 4.26 13.39 11.10
C GLN A 233 3.34 13.59 9.88
N GLU A 234 3.73 14.42 8.92
CA GLU A 234 3.01 14.59 7.64
C GLU A 234 2.87 13.26 6.86
N LYS A 235 3.92 12.43 6.83
CA LYS A 235 3.85 11.08 6.24
C LYS A 235 2.80 10.21 6.96
N ARG A 236 2.74 10.27 8.28
CA ARG A 236 1.77 9.48 9.06
C ARG A 236 0.34 9.97 8.84
N GLU A 237 0.11 11.28 8.85
CA GLU A 237 -1.20 11.87 8.58
C GLU A 237 -1.72 11.51 7.18
N SER A 238 -0.86 11.62 6.17
CA SER A 238 -1.20 11.19 4.80
C SER A 238 -1.54 9.70 4.71
N SER A 239 -0.84 8.84 5.45
CA SER A 239 -1.19 7.42 5.52
C SER A 239 -2.55 7.18 6.17
N PHE A 240 -2.90 7.90 7.24
CA PHE A 240 -4.24 7.81 7.83
C PHE A 240 -5.33 8.27 6.86
N GLU A 241 -5.07 9.33 6.09
CA GLU A 241 -6.03 9.80 5.09
C GLU A 241 -6.22 8.78 3.97
N ILE A 242 -5.14 8.15 3.48
CA ILE A 242 -5.24 7.06 2.49
C ILE A 242 -6.05 5.89 3.06
N ILE A 243 -5.75 5.42 4.27
CA ILE A 243 -6.49 4.32 4.91
C ILE A 243 -7.97 4.69 5.10
N ARG A 244 -8.27 5.95 5.44
CA ARG A 244 -9.64 6.44 5.56
C ARG A 244 -10.37 6.41 4.21
N LEU A 245 -9.70 6.75 3.12
CA LEU A 245 -10.26 6.66 1.77
C LEU A 245 -10.51 5.20 1.37
N LEU A 246 -9.59 4.29 1.69
CA LEU A 246 -9.76 2.85 1.45
C LEU A 246 -10.88 2.24 2.30
N SER A 247 -11.14 2.81 3.49
CA SER A 247 -12.25 2.42 4.36
C SER A 247 -13.63 2.83 3.83
N ASN A 248 -13.72 3.56 2.72
CA ASN A 248 -15.01 3.84 2.09
C ASN A 248 -15.61 2.55 1.51
N ASN A 249 -16.92 2.38 1.63
CA ASN A 249 -17.62 1.15 1.25
C ASN A 249 -17.37 0.71 -0.20
N GLU A 250 -17.38 1.63 -1.17
CA GLU A 250 -17.08 1.29 -2.56
C GLU A 250 -15.64 0.80 -2.75
N ASN A 251 -14.68 1.42 -2.05
CA ASN A 251 -13.27 1.08 -2.16
C ASN A 251 -12.95 -0.23 -1.44
N SER A 252 -13.63 -0.53 -0.33
CA SER A 252 -13.49 -1.81 0.37
C SER A 252 -14.06 -2.99 -0.43
N ILE A 253 -15.13 -2.78 -1.22
CA ILE A 253 -15.65 -3.77 -2.18
C ILE A 253 -14.60 -4.05 -3.27
N LEU A 254 -14.04 -3.01 -3.87
CA LEU A 254 -12.99 -3.20 -4.89
C LEU A 254 -11.70 -3.83 -4.30
N LEU A 255 -11.39 -3.55 -3.03
CA LEU A 255 -10.31 -4.23 -2.32
C LEU A 255 -10.62 -5.71 -2.05
N SER A 256 -11.87 -6.09 -1.81
CA SER A 256 -12.23 -7.50 -1.58
C SER A 256 -12.16 -8.35 -2.85
N GLU A 257 -12.24 -7.70 -4.02
CA GLU A 257 -12.07 -8.29 -5.35
C GLU A 257 -10.61 -8.24 -5.87
N SER A 258 -9.72 -7.58 -5.13
CA SER A 258 -8.32 -7.40 -5.51
C SER A 258 -7.47 -8.66 -5.25
N SER A 259 -6.25 -8.70 -5.79
CA SER A 259 -5.37 -9.86 -5.68
C SER A 259 -5.21 -10.39 -4.24
N SER A 260 -5.14 -11.72 -4.09
CA SER A 260 -4.83 -12.36 -2.80
C SER A 260 -3.48 -11.91 -2.23
N ALA A 261 -2.54 -11.54 -3.10
CA ALA A 261 -1.25 -10.96 -2.73
C ALA A 261 -1.40 -9.59 -2.04
N LEU A 262 -2.25 -8.70 -2.57
CA LEU A 262 -2.55 -7.41 -1.93
C LEU A 262 -3.19 -7.60 -0.56
N LEU A 263 -4.18 -8.49 -0.47
CA LEU A 263 -4.81 -8.86 0.80
C LEU A 263 -3.78 -9.40 1.81
N ASN A 264 -2.88 -10.28 1.39
CA ASN A 264 -1.80 -10.80 2.23
C ASN A 264 -0.87 -9.68 2.73
N ASN A 265 -0.46 -8.76 1.85
CA ASN A 265 0.38 -7.61 2.23
C ASN A 265 -0.32 -6.71 3.26
N ILE A 266 -1.63 -6.48 3.09
CA ILE A 266 -2.45 -5.77 4.08
C ILE A 266 -2.46 -6.51 5.42
N MET A 267 -2.77 -7.81 5.43
CA MET A 267 -2.87 -8.60 6.66
C MET A 267 -1.52 -8.70 7.39
N ASN A 268 -0.42 -8.87 6.66
CA ASN A 268 0.93 -8.87 7.22
C ASN A 268 1.29 -7.51 7.82
N ALA A 269 0.92 -6.41 7.16
CA ALA A 269 1.14 -5.07 7.70
C ALA A 269 0.30 -4.83 8.97
N LEU A 270 -0.99 -5.17 8.96
CA LEU A 270 -1.89 -5.03 10.11
C LEU A 270 -1.42 -5.85 11.31
N SER A 271 -1.01 -7.10 11.10
CA SER A 271 -0.54 -7.99 12.17
C SER A 271 0.75 -7.53 12.82
N SER A 272 1.60 -6.80 12.09
CA SER A 272 2.85 -6.26 12.61
C SER A 272 2.66 -4.98 13.44
N LEU A 273 1.47 -4.38 13.43
CA LEU A 273 1.17 -3.20 14.23
C LEU A 273 1.16 -3.56 15.71
N GLN A 274 2.01 -2.91 16.48
CA GLN A 274 2.16 -3.20 17.91
C GLN A 274 1.34 -2.26 18.80
N ALA A 275 0.76 -1.21 18.22
CA ALA A 275 -0.18 -0.30 18.86
C ALA A 275 -1.37 -0.10 17.91
N TYR A 276 -2.53 -0.57 18.35
CA TYR A 276 -3.77 -0.35 17.62
C TYR A 276 -4.33 1.00 18.04
N GLU A 277 -4.01 2.03 17.26
CA GLU A 277 -4.62 3.33 17.48
C GLU A 277 -6.12 3.19 17.27
N ARG A 278 -6.86 3.50 18.33
CA ARG A 278 -8.32 3.56 18.30
C ARG A 278 -8.69 4.46 17.12
N HIS A 279 -9.67 4.04 16.34
CA HIS A 279 -10.39 4.79 15.30
C HIS A 279 -10.10 4.42 13.84
N VAL A 280 -8.92 4.63 13.24
CA VAL A 280 -8.80 4.55 11.76
C VAL A 280 -8.55 3.13 11.24
N VAL A 281 -7.53 2.44 11.75
CA VAL A 281 -7.16 1.09 11.27
C VAL A 281 -8.21 0.02 11.62
N PRO A 282 -8.75 -0.03 12.86
CA PRO A 282 -9.82 -0.96 13.18
C PRO A 282 -11.08 -0.74 12.33
N LYS A 283 -11.43 0.53 12.04
CA LYS A 283 -12.57 0.87 11.18
C LYS A 283 -12.33 0.44 9.73
N PHE A 284 -11.12 0.63 9.21
CA PHE A 284 -10.74 0.12 7.89
C PHE A 284 -10.90 -1.40 7.82
N PHE A 285 -10.38 -2.13 8.80
CA PHE A 285 -10.50 -3.59 8.81
C PHE A 285 -11.95 -4.07 8.96
N LYS A 286 -12.76 -3.39 9.79
CA LYS A 286 -14.21 -3.64 9.87
C LYS A 286 -14.87 -3.50 8.49
N GLN A 287 -14.60 -2.42 7.77
CA GLN A 287 -15.21 -2.18 6.44
C GLN A 287 -14.71 -3.16 5.38
N LEU A 288 -13.43 -3.54 5.43
CA LEU A 288 -12.88 -4.59 4.56
C LEU A 288 -13.51 -5.95 4.87
N SER A 289 -13.68 -6.30 6.14
CA SER A 289 -14.34 -7.53 6.59
C SER A 289 -15.79 -7.60 6.10
N ASN A 290 -16.55 -6.51 6.25
CA ASN A 290 -17.91 -6.42 5.70
C ASN A 290 -17.93 -6.66 4.19
N ALA A 291 -17.02 -6.01 3.46
CA ALA A 291 -16.94 -6.15 2.00
C ALA A 291 -16.48 -7.55 1.56
N LEU A 292 -15.61 -8.21 2.30
CA LEU A 292 -15.16 -9.58 2.02
C LEU A 292 -16.31 -10.59 2.22
N ILE A 293 -17.08 -10.45 3.30
CA ILE A 293 -18.16 -11.38 3.66
C ILE A 293 -19.39 -11.19 2.75
N GLU A 294 -19.77 -9.94 2.47
CA GLU A 294 -20.99 -9.65 1.72
C GLU A 294 -20.81 -9.77 0.20
N ASN A 295 -19.63 -9.43 -0.33
CA ASN A 295 -19.44 -9.46 -1.78
C ASN A 295 -19.25 -10.90 -2.27
N SER A 296 -20.22 -11.40 -3.04
CA SER A 296 -20.16 -12.74 -3.68
C SER A 296 -18.98 -12.91 -4.63
N HIS A 297 -18.43 -11.82 -5.16
CA HIS A 297 -17.25 -11.84 -6.03
C HIS A 297 -15.92 -11.78 -5.26
N SER A 298 -15.96 -11.69 -3.93
CA SER A 298 -14.74 -11.65 -3.13
C SER A 298 -14.01 -12.99 -3.15
N HIS A 299 -12.71 -12.94 -2.87
CA HIS A 299 -11.90 -14.15 -2.72
C HIS A 299 -12.31 -15.04 -1.53
N LEU A 300 -13.21 -14.60 -0.63
CA LEU A 300 -13.79 -15.49 0.38
C LEU A 300 -14.80 -16.47 -0.24
N HIS A 301 -15.51 -16.07 -1.30
CA HIS A 301 -16.57 -16.89 -1.90
C HIS A 301 -16.07 -17.90 -2.94
N SER A 302 -14.78 -17.92 -3.25
CA SER A 302 -14.22 -18.81 -4.28
C SER A 302 -14.13 -20.29 -3.89
N SER A 303 -14.48 -20.68 -2.64
CA SER A 303 -14.47 -22.08 -2.20
C SER A 303 -15.86 -22.73 -2.32
N ASN A 304 -16.00 -23.72 -3.20
CA ASN A 304 -17.26 -24.45 -3.44
C ASN A 304 -17.54 -25.53 -2.37
N HIS A 305 -17.42 -25.21 -1.08
CA HIS A 305 -17.79 -26.17 -0.03
C HIS A 305 -19.33 -26.25 0.09
N PRO A 306 -19.95 -27.45 0.12
CA PRO A 306 -21.40 -27.62 0.30
C PRO A 306 -21.92 -27.10 1.64
N ILE A 307 -23.15 -26.54 1.67
CA ILE A 307 -23.80 -25.88 2.83
C ILE A 307 -23.94 -26.78 4.07
N TYR A 308 -24.02 -28.10 3.86
CA TYR A 308 -24.37 -29.08 4.90
C TYR A 308 -23.18 -29.73 5.62
N LEU A 309 -21.95 -29.41 5.23
CA LEU A 309 -20.75 -30.01 5.83
C LEU A 309 -20.28 -29.20 7.05
N PRO A 310 -19.66 -29.86 8.04
CA PRO A 310 -18.90 -29.16 9.09
C PRO A 310 -17.91 -28.20 8.43
N ILE A 311 -17.65 -27.06 9.08
CA ILE A 311 -16.68 -26.07 8.59
C ILE A 311 -15.31 -26.75 8.49
N GLU A 312 -14.93 -27.15 7.28
CA GLU A 312 -13.60 -27.69 6.98
C GLU A 312 -12.60 -26.53 7.00
N ILE A 313 -11.51 -26.72 7.73
CA ILE A 313 -10.49 -25.70 7.95
C ILE A 313 -9.47 -25.84 6.84
N ASP A 314 -9.49 -24.92 5.88
CA ASP A 314 -8.46 -24.83 4.86
C ASP A 314 -7.45 -23.73 5.25
N THR A 315 -6.25 -24.15 5.63
CA THR A 315 -5.16 -23.26 6.02
C THR A 315 -4.59 -22.45 4.86
N ASN A 316 -4.86 -22.85 3.62
CA ASN A 316 -4.42 -22.13 2.41
C ASN A 316 -5.49 -21.14 1.91
N SER A 317 -6.64 -21.09 2.56
CA SER A 317 -7.74 -20.22 2.16
C SER A 317 -7.49 -18.76 2.53
N VAL A 318 -8.12 -17.86 1.77
CA VAL A 318 -8.18 -16.41 2.11
C VAL A 318 -8.88 -16.19 3.46
N HIS A 319 -9.80 -17.06 3.87
CA HIS A 319 -10.40 -17.03 5.20
C HIS A 319 -9.35 -17.18 6.30
N PHE A 320 -8.49 -18.19 6.19
CA PHE A 320 -7.42 -18.40 7.15
C PHE A 320 -6.47 -17.19 7.15
N MET A 321 -6.03 -16.72 5.98
CA MET A 321 -5.14 -15.55 5.89
C MET A 321 -5.70 -14.31 6.61
N VAL A 322 -7.00 -14.02 6.46
CA VAL A 322 -7.63 -12.81 7.02
C VAL A 322 -7.98 -12.99 8.51
N TYR A 323 -8.51 -14.14 8.90
CA TYR A 323 -9.13 -14.33 10.21
C TYR A 323 -8.32 -15.19 11.19
N SER A 324 -7.15 -15.71 10.80
CA SER A 324 -6.28 -16.53 11.67
C SER A 324 -5.37 -15.74 12.62
N ASN A 325 -5.41 -14.40 12.64
CA ASN A 325 -4.68 -13.64 13.66
C ASN A 325 -5.61 -13.19 14.79
N HIS A 326 -5.87 -14.09 15.74
CA HIS A 326 -6.82 -13.82 16.82
C HIS A 326 -6.37 -12.66 17.75
N LYS A 327 -5.06 -12.42 17.93
CA LYS A 327 -4.56 -11.31 18.77
C LYS A 327 -4.90 -9.96 18.15
N MET A 328 -4.70 -9.85 16.84
CA MET A 328 -5.07 -8.67 16.08
C MET A 328 -6.59 -8.46 16.12
N ILE A 329 -7.38 -9.50 15.88
CA ILE A 329 -8.85 -9.44 15.88
C ILE A 329 -9.41 -9.06 17.25
N GLU A 330 -8.85 -9.63 18.32
CA GLU A 330 -9.22 -9.28 19.69
C GLU A 330 -8.89 -7.82 20.00
N SER A 331 -7.73 -7.34 19.57
CA SER A 331 -7.33 -5.93 19.78
C SER A 331 -8.25 -4.94 19.07
N PHE A 332 -8.69 -5.25 17.85
CA PHE A 332 -9.65 -4.44 17.10
C PHE A 332 -11.04 -4.45 17.74
N SER A 333 -11.45 -5.61 18.25
CA SER A 333 -12.71 -5.76 18.97
C SER A 333 -12.70 -4.92 20.26
N LEU A 334 -11.61 -4.98 21.04
CA LEU A 334 -11.40 -4.13 22.23
C LEU A 334 -11.34 -2.64 21.91
N ALA A 335 -10.91 -2.27 20.70
CA ALA A 335 -10.89 -0.89 20.22
C ALA A 335 -12.29 -0.37 19.79
N GLY A 336 -13.32 -1.22 19.79
CA GLY A 336 -14.70 -0.84 19.44
C GLY A 336 -15.00 -0.84 17.94
N SER A 337 -14.23 -1.56 17.13
CA SER A 337 -14.53 -1.77 15.71
C SER A 337 -14.18 -3.20 15.35
N SER A 338 -14.97 -4.14 15.88
CA SER A 338 -14.75 -5.55 15.61
C SER A 338 -14.97 -5.83 14.12
N PRO A 339 -14.14 -6.68 13.49
CA PRO A 339 -14.41 -7.15 12.12
C PRO A 339 -15.73 -7.92 11.99
N PHE A 340 -16.32 -8.34 13.11
CA PHE A 340 -17.60 -9.07 13.15
C PHE A 340 -18.82 -8.18 13.44
N ASP A 341 -18.62 -6.86 13.56
CA ASP A 341 -19.71 -5.88 13.70
C ASP A 341 -20.35 -5.57 12.34
N ILE A 342 -20.93 -6.56 11.67
CA ILE A 342 -21.56 -6.32 10.36
C ILE A 342 -22.72 -5.32 10.52
N ASP A 343 -22.80 -4.31 9.65
CA ASP A 343 -23.82 -3.25 9.71
C ASP A 343 -25.18 -3.79 9.21
N LEU A 344 -25.83 -4.59 10.06
CA LEU A 344 -27.13 -5.24 9.82
C LEU A 344 -28.28 -4.27 9.50
N SER A 345 -28.17 -3.00 9.91
CA SER A 345 -29.21 -1.98 9.76
C SER A 345 -29.21 -1.29 8.39
N THR A 346 -28.10 -1.32 7.66
CA THR A 346 -27.97 -0.59 6.38
C THR A 346 -28.41 -1.42 5.16
N ARG A 347 -28.56 -2.74 5.30
CA ARG A 347 -28.82 -3.66 4.19
C ARG A 347 -29.77 -4.78 4.64
N LYS A 348 -30.80 -5.05 3.84
CA LYS A 348 -31.89 -5.99 4.12
C LYS A 348 -31.39 -7.44 4.29
N GLY A 349 -30.85 -7.78 5.46
CA GLY A 349 -30.41 -9.15 5.81
C GLY A 349 -29.21 -9.66 5.00
N MET A 350 -28.39 -10.53 5.60
CA MET A 350 -27.37 -11.29 4.87
C MET A 350 -28.01 -12.41 4.04
N SER A 351 -27.40 -12.75 2.92
CA SER A 351 -27.69 -13.98 2.17
C SER A 351 -27.19 -15.21 2.95
N VAL A 352 -27.72 -16.39 2.63
CA VAL A 352 -27.30 -17.66 3.25
C VAL A 352 -25.78 -17.86 3.11
N ASP A 353 -25.23 -17.59 1.92
CA ASP A 353 -23.80 -17.75 1.65
C ASP A 353 -22.95 -16.74 2.43
N SER A 354 -23.30 -15.45 2.42
CA SER A 354 -22.57 -14.44 3.20
C SER A 354 -22.66 -14.73 4.70
N TYR A 355 -23.81 -15.17 5.20
CA TYR A 355 -23.97 -15.57 6.59
C TYR A 355 -23.08 -16.76 6.95
N ARG A 356 -22.99 -17.75 6.06
CA ARG A 356 -22.06 -18.87 6.23
C ARG A 356 -20.60 -18.40 6.29
N ARG A 357 -20.16 -17.53 5.37
CA ARG A 357 -18.78 -16.98 5.38
C ARG A 357 -18.48 -16.21 6.65
N PHE A 358 -19.46 -15.48 7.17
CA PHE A 358 -19.34 -14.86 8.48
C PHE A 358 -19.11 -15.91 9.58
N CYS A 359 -19.94 -16.95 9.66
CA CYS A 359 -19.77 -18.02 10.65
C CYS A 359 -18.42 -18.75 10.51
N GLU A 360 -17.99 -19.05 9.29
CA GLU A 360 -16.66 -19.63 9.01
C GLU A 360 -15.54 -18.72 9.53
N SER A 361 -15.61 -17.42 9.26
CA SER A 361 -14.63 -16.43 9.72
C SER A 361 -14.51 -16.41 11.26
N VAL A 362 -15.65 -16.53 11.98
CA VAL A 362 -15.66 -16.64 13.44
C VAL A 362 -14.96 -17.92 13.91
N VAL A 363 -15.18 -19.05 13.23
CA VAL A 363 -14.51 -20.32 13.54
C VAL A 363 -13.00 -20.22 13.32
N TYR A 364 -12.53 -19.63 12.21
CA TYR A 364 -11.10 -19.43 11.95
C TYR A 364 -10.42 -18.60 13.05
N SER A 365 -11.06 -17.53 13.51
CA SER A 365 -10.54 -16.72 14.63
C SER A 365 -10.53 -17.48 15.95
N PHE A 366 -11.54 -18.29 16.21
CA PHE A 366 -11.60 -19.14 17.41
C PHE A 366 -10.53 -20.22 17.41
N LEU A 367 -10.32 -20.90 16.27
CA LEU A 367 -9.29 -21.91 16.07
C LEU A 367 -7.88 -21.36 16.31
N SER A 368 -7.57 -20.21 15.70
CA SER A 368 -6.30 -19.53 15.91
C SER A 368 -6.07 -19.25 17.39
N ARG A 369 -7.09 -18.78 18.10
CA ARG A 369 -6.99 -18.53 19.54
C ARG A 369 -6.74 -19.80 20.33
N GLN A 370 -7.44 -20.88 20.01
CA GLN A 370 -7.25 -22.16 20.69
C GLN A 370 -5.85 -22.75 20.49
N SER A 371 -5.24 -22.51 19.31
CA SER A 371 -3.87 -22.94 19.03
C SER A 371 -2.79 -22.16 19.78
N ASP A 372 -3.14 -21.05 20.43
CA ASP A 372 -2.19 -20.25 21.20
C ASP A 372 -1.84 -20.92 22.54
N LYS A 373 -0.55 -20.95 22.86
CA LYS A 373 -0.05 -21.56 24.11
C LYS A 373 -0.40 -20.73 25.34
N ASP A 374 -0.60 -19.42 25.17
CA ASP A 374 -0.95 -18.47 26.24
C ASP A 374 -2.47 -18.32 26.41
N PHE A 375 -3.24 -19.34 26.04
CA PHE A 375 -4.70 -19.31 26.05
C PHE A 375 -5.27 -19.05 27.46
N ASP A 376 -5.88 -17.87 27.66
CA ASP A 376 -6.67 -17.54 28.85
C ASP A 376 -8.15 -17.92 28.62
N PHE A 377 -8.79 -18.50 29.64
CA PHE A 377 -10.19 -18.95 29.64
C PHE A 377 -11.21 -17.80 29.61
N LYS A 378 -10.80 -16.53 29.50
CA LYS A 378 -11.71 -15.40 29.30
C LYS A 378 -12.41 -15.45 27.94
N ILE A 379 -13.70 -15.13 27.94
CA ILE A 379 -14.50 -15.00 26.73
C ILE A 379 -13.89 -13.87 25.88
N PRO A 380 -13.41 -14.14 24.65
CA PRO A 380 -12.85 -13.13 23.79
C PRO A 380 -13.91 -12.12 23.34
N SER A 381 -13.52 -10.86 23.24
CA SER A 381 -14.39 -9.76 22.84
C SER A 381 -14.97 -10.01 21.45
N PHE A 382 -14.18 -10.53 20.51
CA PHE A 382 -14.66 -10.80 19.15
C PHE A 382 -15.83 -11.80 19.11
N LEU A 383 -15.89 -12.77 20.05
CA LEU A 383 -17.03 -13.69 20.15
C LEU A 383 -18.28 -12.98 20.65
N ILE A 384 -18.15 -12.03 21.59
CA ILE A 384 -19.28 -11.23 22.10
C ILE A 384 -19.89 -10.40 20.96
N HIS A 385 -19.04 -9.76 20.16
CA HIS A 385 -19.46 -9.03 18.96
C HIS A 385 -20.16 -9.96 17.96
N SER A 386 -19.54 -11.10 17.62
CA SER A 386 -20.15 -12.06 16.69
C SER A 386 -21.51 -12.61 17.17
N HIS A 387 -21.64 -12.91 18.46
CA HIS A 387 -22.90 -13.35 19.06
C HIS A 387 -23.98 -12.29 18.96
N THR A 388 -23.63 -11.02 19.18
CA THR A 388 -24.56 -9.90 19.09
C THR A 388 -25.07 -9.74 17.65
N THR A 389 -24.17 -9.83 16.67
CA THR A 389 -24.51 -9.81 15.24
C THR A 389 -25.43 -10.97 14.87
N ILE A 390 -25.11 -12.20 15.27
CA ILE A 390 -25.94 -13.39 15.00
C ILE A 390 -27.34 -13.23 15.61
N LYS A 391 -27.41 -12.82 16.88
CA LYS A 391 -28.68 -12.63 17.60
C LYS A 391 -29.57 -11.61 16.88
N LEU A 392 -29.02 -10.46 16.51
CA LEU A 392 -29.77 -9.41 15.81
C LEU A 392 -30.20 -9.87 14.41
N HIS A 393 -29.34 -10.57 13.69
CA HIS A 393 -29.64 -11.08 12.36
C HIS A 393 -30.80 -12.08 12.38
N LEU A 394 -30.74 -13.07 13.26
CA LEU A 394 -31.79 -14.08 13.40
C LEU A 394 -33.11 -13.48 13.88
N TYR A 395 -33.06 -12.52 14.83
CA TYR A 395 -34.25 -11.81 15.29
C TYR A 395 -34.94 -11.04 14.15
N ASN A 396 -34.18 -10.29 13.35
CA ASN A 396 -34.73 -9.54 12.22
C ASN A 396 -35.31 -10.47 11.14
N ARG A 397 -34.64 -11.59 10.84
CA ARG A 397 -35.16 -12.59 9.90
C ARG A 397 -36.44 -13.24 10.43
N ALA A 398 -36.47 -13.62 11.71
CA ALA A 398 -37.65 -14.23 12.34
C ALA A 398 -38.88 -13.32 12.28
N ASN A 399 -38.71 -12.01 12.52
CA ASN A 399 -39.82 -11.05 12.37
C ASN A 399 -40.33 -10.95 10.91
N ASN A 400 -39.44 -11.10 9.92
CA ASN A 400 -39.83 -11.06 8.51
C ASN A 400 -40.52 -12.36 8.04
N SER A 401 -40.22 -13.50 8.67
CA SER A 401 -40.78 -14.81 8.31
C SER A 401 -42.12 -15.13 9.00
N GLN A 402 -42.67 -14.23 9.84
CA GLN A 402 -43.96 -14.43 10.54
C GLN A 402 -45.18 -14.56 9.61
N LEU A 403 -45.00 -14.45 8.28
CA LEU A 403 -46.04 -14.54 7.26
C LEU A 403 -45.93 -15.80 6.38
N GLU A 404 -44.95 -16.68 6.60
CA GLU A 404 -44.69 -17.87 5.76
C GLU A 404 -45.41 -19.13 6.29
N SER A 405 -45.93 -19.97 5.38
CA SER A 405 -46.58 -21.26 5.69
C SER A 405 -45.59 -22.29 6.23
N PHE A 406 -46.06 -23.17 7.13
CA PHE A 406 -45.23 -24.19 7.79
C PHE A 406 -44.54 -25.18 6.82
N GLU A 407 -45.15 -25.47 5.66
CA GLU A 407 -44.55 -26.33 4.62
C GLU A 407 -43.39 -25.65 3.87
N ASP A 408 -43.35 -24.32 3.81
CA ASP A 408 -42.28 -23.55 3.16
C ASP A 408 -41.06 -23.32 4.07
N ILE A 409 -41.21 -23.54 5.39
CA ILE A 409 -40.18 -23.25 6.40
C ILE A 409 -38.92 -24.11 6.18
N PHE A 410 -39.03 -25.39 5.82
CA PHE A 410 -37.86 -26.26 5.63
C PHE A 410 -37.08 -25.97 4.35
N SER A 411 -37.70 -25.31 3.37
CA SER A 411 -37.04 -24.75 2.19
C SER A 411 -36.69 -23.27 2.33
N SER A 412 -37.10 -22.63 3.44
CA SER A 412 -36.92 -21.19 3.63
C SER A 412 -35.45 -20.86 3.83
N ASP A 413 -35.07 -19.68 3.34
CA ASP A 413 -33.79 -19.05 3.67
C ASP A 413 -33.54 -19.06 5.19
N PHE A 414 -34.58 -18.83 6.00
CA PHE A 414 -34.46 -18.75 7.45
C PHE A 414 -33.97 -20.07 8.07
N TYR A 415 -34.50 -21.21 7.63
CA TYR A 415 -34.05 -22.52 8.10
C TYR A 415 -32.58 -22.77 7.79
N ASN A 416 -32.12 -22.37 6.60
CA ASN A 416 -30.70 -22.47 6.24
C ASN A 416 -29.81 -21.63 7.18
N HIS A 417 -30.22 -20.42 7.55
CA HIS A 417 -29.48 -19.60 8.53
C HIS A 417 -29.46 -20.23 9.92
N LEU A 418 -30.56 -20.85 10.34
CA LEU A 418 -30.66 -21.54 11.63
C LEU A 418 -29.76 -22.78 11.65
N LEU A 419 -29.75 -23.56 10.57
CA LEU A 419 -28.88 -24.72 10.39
C LEU A 419 -27.39 -24.34 10.41
N ILE A 420 -27.00 -23.27 9.70
CA ILE A 420 -25.64 -22.74 9.72
C ILE A 420 -25.24 -22.33 11.16
N THR A 421 -26.17 -21.69 11.89
CA THR A 421 -25.93 -21.30 13.28
C THR A 421 -25.75 -22.52 14.19
N ALA A 422 -26.58 -23.55 14.03
CA ALA A 422 -26.43 -24.80 14.77
C ALA A 422 -25.09 -25.48 14.47
N ASN A 423 -24.65 -25.49 13.21
CA ASN A 423 -23.35 -26.01 12.79
C ASN A 423 -22.18 -25.19 13.35
N LEU A 424 -22.29 -23.86 13.39
CA LEU A 424 -21.32 -22.98 14.05
C LEU A 424 -21.17 -23.35 15.53
N VAL A 425 -22.28 -23.46 16.26
CA VAL A 425 -22.28 -23.81 17.68
C VAL A 425 -21.67 -25.18 17.90
N ASN A 426 -22.09 -26.18 17.12
CA ASN A 426 -21.54 -27.52 17.20
C ASN A 426 -20.03 -27.53 16.90
N GLY A 427 -19.60 -26.77 15.89
CA GLY A 427 -18.20 -26.56 15.55
C GLY A 427 -17.42 -25.99 16.73
N LEU A 428 -17.85 -24.85 17.28
CA LEU A 428 -17.20 -24.22 18.44
C LEU A 428 -17.17 -25.13 19.67
N CYS A 429 -18.28 -25.81 19.99
CA CYS A 429 -18.32 -26.72 21.14
C CYS A 429 -17.43 -27.96 20.90
N SER A 430 -17.32 -28.47 19.66
CA SER A 430 -16.42 -29.58 19.32
C SER A 430 -14.95 -29.18 19.45
N LEU A 431 -14.61 -27.99 19.00
CA LEU A 431 -13.27 -27.42 19.11
C LEU A 431 -12.90 -27.19 20.58
N SER A 432 -13.81 -26.67 21.40
CA SER A 432 -13.60 -26.51 22.84
C SER A 432 -13.37 -27.83 23.62
N ARG A 433 -13.63 -29.00 23.01
CA ARG A 433 -13.57 -30.33 23.64
C ARG A 433 -12.31 -31.15 23.29
N PHE A 434 -11.27 -30.54 22.73
CA PHE A 434 -9.90 -31.11 22.82
C PHE A 434 -9.35 -30.79 24.23
N ASP A 435 -9.82 -31.42 25.31
CA ASP A 435 -9.60 -32.84 25.65
C ASP A 435 -10.87 -33.70 25.83
N ARG A 436 -10.87 -34.86 25.15
CA ARG A 436 -11.77 -36.04 25.25
C ARG A 436 -13.17 -35.95 24.61
N ARG A 437 -13.21 -36.49 23.38
CA ARG A 437 -14.31 -37.13 22.62
C ARG A 437 -15.67 -36.39 22.58
N PRO A 438 -16.14 -35.94 21.40
CA PRO A 438 -17.53 -35.55 21.23
C PRO A 438 -18.40 -36.81 21.33
N ARG A 439 -19.05 -37.01 22.48
CA ARG A 439 -20.29 -37.78 22.51
C ARG A 439 -21.41 -36.86 22.05
N ILE A 440 -22.18 -37.34 21.09
CA ILE A 440 -23.58 -36.93 20.88
C ILE A 440 -24.25 -37.13 22.24
N ILE A 441 -24.62 -36.05 22.93
CA ILE A 441 -25.23 -36.12 24.26
C ILE A 441 -26.66 -35.60 24.17
N ASP A 442 -27.54 -36.58 24.39
CA ASP A 442 -28.91 -36.48 24.89
C ASP A 442 -29.00 -35.53 26.11
N VAL A 443 -30.00 -34.66 26.10
CA VAL A 443 -30.08 -33.34 26.78
C VAL A 443 -30.13 -33.40 28.33
N LYS A 444 -29.94 -34.56 28.97
CA LYS A 444 -30.31 -34.75 30.38
C LYS A 444 -29.23 -34.65 31.46
N ARG A 445 -27.95 -34.39 31.17
CA ARG A 445 -26.94 -34.21 32.23
C ARG A 445 -25.84 -33.21 31.88
N LEU A 446 -25.94 -32.00 32.41
CA LEU A 446 -24.82 -31.05 32.50
C LEU A 446 -24.66 -30.62 33.96
N ASN A 447 -23.54 -31.04 34.56
CA ASN A 447 -23.18 -30.83 35.96
C ASN A 447 -22.15 -29.70 36.11
N GLU A 448 -22.10 -29.11 37.31
CA GLU A 448 -21.77 -27.71 37.65
C GLU A 448 -20.32 -27.20 37.49
N LYS A 449 -19.44 -27.83 36.69
CA LYS A 449 -18.04 -27.35 36.50
C LYS A 449 -17.65 -26.87 35.10
N MET A 450 -18.57 -26.90 34.12
CA MET A 450 -18.34 -26.42 32.74
C MET A 450 -18.86 -24.99 32.45
N MET A 451 -19.28 -24.27 33.49
CA MET A 451 -20.20 -23.13 33.41
C MET A 451 -19.85 -22.04 32.38
N ASN A 452 -18.61 -21.58 32.21
CA ASN A 452 -18.40 -20.35 31.42
C ASN A 452 -18.54 -20.51 29.88
N TYR A 453 -18.08 -21.61 29.29
CA TYR A 453 -18.23 -21.88 27.85
C TYR A 453 -19.49 -22.69 27.55
N SER A 454 -19.95 -23.52 28.50
CA SER A 454 -21.28 -24.10 28.41
C SER A 454 -22.34 -23.02 28.44
N ILE A 455 -22.16 -21.89 29.15
CA ILE A 455 -23.07 -20.73 29.09
C ILE A 455 -23.05 -20.04 27.72
N LEU A 456 -21.94 -19.99 26.98
CA LEU A 456 -21.91 -19.41 25.63
C LEU A 456 -22.56 -20.37 24.62
N CYS A 457 -22.21 -21.66 24.65
CA CYS A 457 -22.91 -22.71 23.90
C CYS A 457 -24.40 -22.78 24.33
N LEU A 458 -24.75 -22.56 25.61
CA LEU A 458 -26.12 -22.44 26.11
C LEU A 458 -26.79 -21.13 25.73
N LYS A 459 -26.06 -20.03 25.50
CA LYS A 459 -26.64 -18.74 25.06
C LYS A 459 -26.97 -18.81 23.58
N PHE A 460 -26.08 -19.38 22.77
CA PHE A 460 -26.38 -19.70 21.38
C PHE A 460 -27.43 -20.82 21.26
N ALA A 461 -27.35 -21.86 22.09
CA ALA A 461 -28.38 -22.89 22.15
C ALA A 461 -29.69 -22.34 22.76
N MET A 462 -29.67 -21.35 23.66
CA MET A 462 -30.87 -20.64 24.15
C MET A 462 -31.46 -19.78 23.05
N ILE A 463 -30.67 -19.18 22.16
CA ILE A 463 -31.22 -18.52 20.96
C ILE A 463 -32.00 -19.53 20.11
N ILE A 464 -31.51 -20.76 20.00
CA ILE A 464 -32.19 -21.87 19.31
C ILE A 464 -33.39 -22.41 20.14
N TYR A 465 -33.27 -22.49 21.48
CA TYR A 465 -34.23 -23.11 22.40
C TYR A 465 -35.38 -22.19 22.80
N LEU A 466 -35.13 -20.89 22.99
CA LEU A 466 -36.15 -19.85 23.24
C LEU A 466 -37.12 -19.70 22.06
N TRP A 467 -36.74 -20.18 20.87
CA TRP A 467 -37.59 -20.17 19.68
C TRP A 467 -38.28 -21.52 19.41
N HIS A 468 -37.86 -22.62 20.05
CA HIS A 468 -38.66 -23.85 20.07
C HIS A 468 -39.81 -23.79 21.10
N SER A 469 -39.82 -22.75 21.95
CA SER A 469 -40.81 -22.52 23.00
C SER A 469 -41.80 -21.38 22.71
N VAL A 470 -41.74 -20.79 21.51
CA VAL A 470 -42.74 -19.87 20.94
C VAL A 470 -43.28 -20.56 19.69
#